data_AF-A0AAE3H524-F1
#
_entry.id   AF-A0AAE3H524-F1
#
_cell.length_a   1.000
_cell.length_b   1.000
_cell.length_c   1.000
_cell.angle_alpha   90.00
_cell.angle_beta   90.00
_cell.angle_gamma   90.00
#
_symmetry.space_group_name_H-M   'P 1'
#
loop_
_entity.id
_entity.type
_entity.pdbx_description
1 polymer ?
#
loop_
_entity_poly.entity_id
_entity_poly.type
_entity_poly.pdbx_seq_one_letter_code
_entity_poly.pdbx_strand_id
1 'polypeptide(L)'
;IEVFSEKRKKVAFAELKQQKEYYGLSIQAILMRLRNLEIINDSTYKGFMIWMTKMGYRTKEPGQYAGVEKAMRFSGLVYRAAIEEVVSLSKAASLAGQSLGDFRRTLTGNN
;
A
#
# COMPACT_ATOMS: atom_id res chain seq x y z
N ILE A 1 6.36 -2.52 6.48
CA ILE A 1 5.21 -2.39 5.55
C ILE A 1 4.27 -3.56 5.85
N GLU A 2 3.29 -3.36 6.73
CA GLU A 2 2.26 -4.37 7.04
C GLU A 2 1.28 -4.61 5.87
N VAL A 3 1.32 -3.76 4.84
CA VAL A 3 0.42 -3.79 3.67
C VAL A 3 0.59 -5.08 2.83
N PHE A 4 1.68 -5.81 3.00
CA PHE A 4 1.97 -7.05 2.27
C PHE A 4 2.06 -8.26 3.21
N SER A 5 1.03 -8.51 4.03
CA SER A 5 1.07 -9.57 5.05
C SER A 5 0.89 -11.00 4.52
N GLU A 6 0.62 -11.20 3.23
CA GLU A 6 0.36 -12.52 2.64
C GLU A 6 1.34 -12.87 1.50
N LYS A 7 1.62 -14.16 1.32
CA LYS A 7 2.50 -14.66 0.24
C LYS A 7 1.81 -14.46 -1.12
N ARG A 8 2.45 -13.73 -2.06
CA ARG A 8 1.85 -13.39 -3.37
C ARG A 8 2.69 -13.87 -4.54
N LYS A 9 2.05 -14.49 -5.53
CA LYS A 9 2.74 -14.98 -6.74
C LYS A 9 3.24 -13.86 -7.67
N LYS A 10 2.66 -12.66 -7.59
CA LYS A 10 2.96 -11.51 -8.44
C LYS A 10 2.81 -10.22 -7.62
N VAL A 11 3.71 -9.26 -7.84
CA VAL A 11 3.65 -7.90 -7.29
C VAL A 11 3.69 -6.95 -8.48
N ALA A 12 2.73 -6.04 -8.58
CA ALA A 12 2.65 -5.12 -9.71
C ALA A 12 3.56 -3.90 -9.48
N PHE A 13 4.19 -3.40 -10.55
CA PHE A 13 5.03 -2.21 -10.45
C PHE A 13 4.27 -0.96 -9.97
N ALA A 14 2.99 -0.85 -10.33
CA ALA A 14 2.11 0.22 -9.86
C ALA A 14 1.94 0.20 -8.32
N GLU A 15 1.85 -0.99 -7.69
CA GLU A 15 1.81 -1.10 -6.23
C GLU A 15 3.12 -0.60 -5.63
N LEU A 16 4.28 -0.96 -6.19
CA LEU A 16 5.58 -0.50 -5.70
C LEU A 16 5.73 1.02 -5.78
N LYS A 17 5.26 1.63 -6.89
CA LYS A 17 5.24 3.07 -7.07
C LYS A 17 4.33 3.76 -6.04
N GLN A 18 3.13 3.24 -5.82
CA GLN A 18 2.20 3.76 -4.81
C GLN A 18 2.81 3.71 -3.41
N GLN A 19 3.51 2.63 -3.06
CA GLN A 19 4.18 2.50 -1.76
C GLN A 19 5.36 3.47 -1.61
N LYS A 20 6.11 3.74 -2.69
CA LYS A 20 7.15 4.78 -2.72
C LYS A 20 6.55 6.18 -2.51
N GLU A 21 5.44 6.46 -3.18
CA GLU A 21 4.72 7.73 -3.05
C GLU A 21 4.08 7.91 -1.67
N TYR A 22 3.73 6.81 -1.00
CA TYR A 22 3.08 6.82 0.31
C TYR A 22 4.07 6.84 1.49
N TYR A 23 5.12 6.01 1.44
CA TYR A 23 6.09 5.86 2.55
C TYR A 23 7.41 6.61 2.31
N GLY A 24 7.61 7.20 1.14
CA GLY A 24 8.89 7.82 0.77
C GLY A 24 10.04 6.83 0.55
N LEU A 25 9.75 5.53 0.57
CA LEU A 25 10.75 4.46 0.44
C LEU A 25 11.11 4.23 -1.02
N SER A 26 12.37 3.87 -1.30
CA SER A 26 12.77 3.50 -2.65
C SER A 26 12.06 2.21 -3.10
N ILE A 27 11.75 2.11 -4.40
CA ILE A 27 11.19 0.89 -5.00
C ILE A 27 12.14 -0.30 -4.75
N GLN A 28 13.45 -0.05 -4.77
CA GLN A 28 14.47 -1.04 -4.41
C GLN A 28 14.37 -1.50 -2.94
N ALA A 29 14.13 -0.60 -2.00
CA ALA A 29 13.95 -0.95 -0.58
C ALA A 29 12.68 -1.78 -0.36
N ILE A 30 11.60 -1.46 -1.06
CA ILE A 30 10.35 -2.24 -1.03
C ILE A 30 10.60 -3.64 -1.59
N LEU A 31 11.26 -3.77 -2.76
CA LEU A 31 11.61 -5.05 -3.35
C LEU A 31 12.49 -5.91 -2.43
N MET A 32 13.49 -5.31 -1.77
CA MET A 32 14.33 -6.01 -0.80
C MET A 32 13.51 -6.49 0.39
N ARG A 33 12.59 -5.67 0.91
CA ARG A 33 11.71 -6.06 2.02
C ARG A 33 10.77 -7.20 1.63
N LEU A 34 10.21 -7.16 0.43
CA LEU A 34 9.34 -8.21 -0.10
C LEU A 34 10.08 -9.55 -0.24
N ARG A 35 11.35 -9.51 -0.67
CA ARG A 35 12.23 -10.68 -0.71
C ARG A 35 12.49 -11.24 0.69
N ASN A 36 12.89 -10.38 1.63
CA ASN A 36 13.20 -10.80 3.00
C ASN A 36 12.00 -11.37 3.76
N LEU A 37 10.78 -10.97 3.39
CA LEU A 37 9.52 -11.51 3.92
C LEU A 37 9.04 -12.76 3.16
N GLU A 38 9.82 -13.28 2.21
CA GLU A 38 9.46 -14.39 1.32
C GLU A 38 8.14 -14.19 0.55
N ILE A 39 7.73 -12.93 0.35
CA ILE A 39 6.53 -12.60 -0.42
C ILE A 39 6.82 -12.77 -1.91
N ILE A 40 8.04 -12.43 -2.34
CA ILE A 40 8.56 -12.73 -3.68
C ILE A 40 9.78 -13.64 -3.55
N ASN A 41 9.99 -14.50 -4.55
CA ASN A 41 11.17 -15.35 -4.60
C ASN A 41 12.39 -14.62 -5.20
N ASP A 42 13.56 -15.23 -5.05
CA ASP A 42 14.83 -14.68 -5.53
C ASP A 42 14.87 -14.45 -7.05
N SER A 43 14.18 -15.29 -7.83
CA SER A 43 14.11 -15.14 -9.29
C SER A 43 13.31 -13.90 -9.68
N THR A 44 12.17 -13.66 -9.03
CA THR A 44 11.33 -12.48 -9.22
C THR A 44 12.09 -11.22 -8.82
N TYR A 45 12.77 -11.24 -7.66
CA TYR A 45 13.59 -10.12 -7.21
C TYR A 45 14.70 -9.79 -8.22
N LYS A 46 15.46 -10.79 -8.68
CA LYS A 46 16.52 -10.60 -9.70
C LYS A 46 15.96 -10.03 -11.01
N GLY A 47 14.82 -10.54 -11.47
CA GLY A 47 14.14 -10.03 -12.67
C GLY A 47 13.79 -8.55 -12.56
N PHE A 48 13.24 -8.13 -11.43
CA PHE A 48 12.95 -6.71 -11.16
C PHE A 48 14.22 -5.86 -11.12
N MET A 49 15.29 -6.33 -10.47
CA MET A 49 16.55 -5.58 -10.40
C MET A 49 17.21 -5.40 -11.78
N ILE A 50 17.14 -6.41 -12.64
CA ILE A 50 17.61 -6.34 -14.02
C ILE A 50 16.77 -5.33 -14.81
N TRP A 51 15.45 -5.40 -14.71
CA TRP A 51 14.54 -4.47 -15.38
C TRP A 51 14.76 -3.02 -14.93
N MET A 52 14.92 -2.79 -13.62
CA MET A 52 15.24 -1.47 -13.05
C MET A 52 16.57 -0.92 -13.59
N THR A 53 17.56 -1.78 -13.78
CA THR A 53 18.86 -1.40 -14.36
C THR A 53 18.69 -1.01 -15.83
N LYS A 54 17.96 -1.79 -16.62
CA LYS A 54 17.69 -1.51 -18.04
C LYS A 54 16.93 -0.20 -18.25
N MET A 55 16.06 0.17 -17.32
CA MET A 55 15.27 1.40 -17.37
C MET A 55 15.98 2.62 -16.77
N GLY A 56 17.22 2.48 -16.28
CA GLY A 56 17.96 3.57 -15.62
C GLY A 56 17.43 3.96 -14.24
N TYR A 57 16.54 3.14 -13.66
CA TYR A 57 15.84 3.44 -12.41
C TYR A 57 16.67 3.17 -11.16
N ARG A 58 17.91 2.70 -11.29
CA ARG A 58 18.82 2.57 -10.13
C ARG A 58 19.23 3.92 -9.55
N THR A 59 19.37 4.94 -10.41
CA THR A 59 19.81 6.29 -10.07
C THR A 59 18.65 7.28 -10.04
N LYS A 60 17.66 7.12 -10.92
CA LYS A 60 16.46 7.97 -10.98
C LYS A 60 15.21 7.10 -10.98
N GLU A 61 14.79 6.70 -9.79
CA GLU A 61 13.56 5.92 -9.64
C GLU A 61 12.32 6.75 -10.05
N PRO A 62 11.35 6.14 -10.75
CA PRO A 62 10.08 6.78 -11.07
C PRO A 62 9.21 6.90 -9.81
N GLY A 63 8.39 7.95 -9.76
CA GLY A 63 7.60 8.33 -8.59
C GLY A 63 8.34 9.35 -7.71
N GLN A 64 7.63 10.38 -7.28
CA GLN A 64 8.13 11.37 -6.33
C GLN A 64 7.33 11.25 -5.05
N TYR A 65 8.03 11.17 -3.91
CA TYR A 65 7.39 11.32 -2.62
C TYR A 65 6.99 12.79 -2.47
N ALA A 66 5.69 13.07 -2.50
CA ALA A 66 5.18 14.44 -2.40
C ALA A 66 5.31 15.04 -0.97
N GLY A 67 5.84 14.29 0.00
CA GLY A 67 6.05 14.78 1.36
C GLY A 67 4.77 14.91 2.20
N VAL A 68 3.60 14.60 1.63
CA VAL A 68 2.32 14.72 2.33
C VAL A 68 2.05 13.44 3.12
N GLU A 69 2.68 13.32 4.28
CA GLU A 69 2.38 12.26 5.23
C GLU A 69 0.96 12.46 5.78
N LYS A 70 0.03 11.56 5.42
CA LYS A 70 -1.30 11.47 6.04
C LYS A 70 -1.34 10.22 6.90
N ALA A 71 -1.81 10.36 8.13
CA ALA A 71 -2.01 9.23 9.04
C ALA A 71 -3.16 8.33 8.52
N MET A 72 -2.86 7.32 7.69
CA MET A 72 -3.89 6.39 7.17
C MET A 72 -4.05 5.11 7.99
N ARG A 73 -3.20 4.87 9.00
CA ARG A 73 -3.28 3.63 9.79
C ARG A 73 -4.61 3.52 10.53
N PHE A 74 -5.02 4.61 11.18
CA PHE A 74 -6.26 4.63 11.92
C PHE A 74 -7.48 4.46 11.01
N SER A 75 -7.54 5.20 9.89
CA SER A 75 -8.63 5.05 8.93
C SER A 75 -8.69 3.65 8.32
N GLY A 76 -7.55 3.05 7.98
CA GLY A 76 -7.49 1.66 7.49
C GLY A 76 -8.00 0.63 8.50
N LEU A 77 -7.70 0.80 9.80
CA LEU A 77 -8.24 -0.05 10.86
C LEU A 77 -9.75 0.12 11.02
N VAL A 78 -10.25 1.36 10.94
CA VAL A 78 -11.69 1.66 11.03
C VAL A 78 -12.45 1.04 9.85
N TYR A 79 -11.94 1.13 8.62
CA TYR A 79 -12.57 0.49 7.46
C TYR A 79 -12.56 -1.03 7.56
N ARG A 80 -11.43 -1.62 7.96
CA ARG A 80 -11.34 -3.08 8.18
C ARG A 80 -12.33 -3.55 9.23
N ALA A 81 -12.39 -2.88 10.38
CA ALA A 81 -13.30 -3.22 11.46
C ALA A 81 -14.79 -3.09 11.05
N ALA A 82 -15.11 -2.19 10.11
CA ALA A 82 -16.44 -2.05 9.55
C ALA A 82 -16.80 -3.18 8.57
N ILE A 83 -15.86 -3.57 7.70
CA ILE A 83 -16.06 -4.63 6.69
C ILE A 83 -16.09 -6.02 7.33
N GLU A 84 -15.23 -6.27 8.31
CA GLU A 84 -15.17 -7.52 9.06
C GLU A 84 -16.26 -7.61 10.15
N GLU A 85 -17.18 -6.64 10.20
CA GLU A 85 -18.28 -6.54 11.17
C GLU A 85 -17.84 -6.57 12.65
N VAL A 86 -16.56 -6.28 12.91
CA VAL A 86 -15.99 -6.17 14.27
C VAL A 86 -16.62 -5.00 15.04
N VAL A 87 -17.01 -3.94 14.31
CA VAL A 87 -17.82 -2.83 14.84
C VAL A 87 -18.96 -2.51 13.88
N SER A 88 -20.04 -1.92 14.39
CA SER A 88 -21.14 -1.47 13.54
C SER A 88 -20.72 -0.33 12.59
N LEU A 89 -21.39 -0.23 11.44
CA LEU A 89 -21.16 0.85 10.47
C LEU A 89 -21.32 2.25 11.09
N SER A 90 -22.28 2.43 12.01
CA SER A 90 -22.47 3.70 12.72
C SER A 90 -21.31 4.01 13.66
N LYS A 91 -20.77 3.00 14.34
CA LYS A 91 -19.60 3.14 15.20
C LYS A 91 -18.34 3.45 14.39
N ALA A 92 -18.15 2.78 13.26
CA ALA A 92 -17.04 3.05 12.35
C ALA A 92 -17.10 4.46 11.75
N ALA A 93 -18.28 4.92 11.32
CA ALA A 93 -18.47 6.30 10.85
C ALA A 93 -18.12 7.34 11.92
N SER A 94 -18.55 7.10 13.16
CA SER A 94 -18.20 7.94 14.31
C SER A 94 -16.69 7.97 14.58
N LEU A 95 -16.00 6.81 14.50
CA LEU A 95 -14.55 6.74 14.65
C LEU A 95 -13.82 7.47 13.52
N ALA A 96 -14.34 7.42 12.29
CA ALA A 96 -13.78 8.13 11.14
C ALA A 96 -14.08 9.65 11.12
N GLY A 97 -14.91 10.15 12.06
CA GLY A 97 -15.36 11.55 12.07
C GLY A 97 -16.26 11.92 10.88
N GLN A 98 -17.00 10.94 10.34
CA GLN A 98 -17.85 11.10 9.15
C GLN A 98 -19.32 10.84 9.50
N SER A 99 -20.24 11.38 8.69
CA SER A 99 -21.64 10.93 8.75
C SER A 99 -21.74 9.49 8.24
N LEU A 100 -22.77 8.75 8.67
CA LEU A 100 -22.99 7.38 8.20
C LEU A 100 -23.16 7.30 6.68
N GLY A 101 -23.79 8.30 6.06
CA GLY A 101 -23.95 8.39 4.61
C GLY A 101 -22.62 8.60 3.89
N ASP A 102 -21.77 9.49 4.38
CA ASP A 102 -20.44 9.76 3.82
C ASP A 102 -19.50 8.56 3.97
N PHE A 103 -19.55 7.90 5.12
CA PHE A 103 -18.77 6.71 5.40
C PHE A 103 -19.16 5.55 4.48
N ARG A 104 -20.46 5.38 4.20
CA ARG A 104 -20.95 4.38 3.23
C ARG A 104 -20.48 4.66 1.80
N ARG A 105 -20.43 5.92 1.39
CA ARG A 105 -19.87 6.32 0.08
C ARG A 105 -18.38 6.03 -0.01
N THR A 106 -17.66 6.33 1.07
CA THR A 106 -16.22 6.06 1.19
C THR A 106 -15.92 4.55 1.10
N LEU A 107 -16.75 3.70 1.73
CA LEU A 107 -16.60 2.24 1.67
C LEU A 107 -16.93 1.64 0.28
N THR A 108 -17.88 2.23 -0.44
CA THR A 108 -18.30 1.73 -1.76
C THR A 108 -17.47 2.28 -2.92
N GLY A 109 -16.57 3.25 -2.68
CA GLY A 109 -15.64 3.77 -3.68
C GLY A 109 -16.27 4.70 -4.72
N ASN A 110 -17.52 5.14 -4.51
CA ASN A 110 -18.17 6.14 -5.35
C ASN A 110 -17.82 7.54 -4.82
N ASN A 111 -16.94 8.23 -5.55
CA ASN A 111 -16.75 9.69 -5.42
C ASN A 111 -17.90 10.43 -6.12
#